data_AF-A0AAE3QHX7-F1
#
_entry.id   AF-A0AAE3QHX7-F1
#
_cell.length_a   1.000
_cell.length_b   1.000
_cell.length_c   1.000
_cell.angle_alpha   90.00
_cell.angle_beta   90.00
_cell.angle_gamma   90.00
#
_symmetry.space_group_name_H-M   'P 1'
#
loop_
_entity.id
_entity.type
_entity.pdbx_description
1 polymer ?
#
loop_
_entity_poly.entity_id
_entity_poly.type
_entity_poly.pdbx_seq_one_letter_code
_entity_poly.pdbx_strand_id
1 'polypeptide(L)' 'MKFRKWAALTLMLLCLSGCAMHGSYCDVARPVRPSVSDSLSDETKRQILAENTKIEKLCGVKP' A
#
# COMPACT_ATOMS: atom_id res chain seq x y z
N MET A 1 30.13 19.34 -27.41
CA MET A 1 30.28 17.97 -26.86
C MET A 1 29.91 17.85 -25.38
N LYS A 2 30.37 18.75 -24.49
CA LYS A 2 30.03 18.69 -23.05
C LYS A 2 28.51 18.85 -22.82
N PHE A 3 27.89 19.90 -23.36
CA PHE A 3 26.45 20.18 -23.21
C PHE A 3 25.52 18.99 -23.51
N ARG A 4 25.79 18.23 -24.58
CA ARG A 4 24.99 17.05 -24.95
C ARG A 4 25.06 15.92 -23.92
N LYS A 5 26.20 15.75 -23.26
CA LYS A 5 26.39 14.75 -22.19
C LYS A 5 25.61 15.16 -20.92
N TRP A 6 25.63 16.45 -20.59
CA TRP A 6 24.88 16.97 -19.45
C TRP A 6 23.38 16.89 -19.68
N ALA A 7 22.91 17.25 -20.88
CA ALA A 7 21.49 17.13 -21.26
C ALA A 7 20.97 15.68 -21.22
N ALA A 8 21.79 14.72 -21.66
CA ALA A 8 21.43 13.30 -21.58
C ALA A 8 21.37 12.79 -20.13
N LEU A 9 22.29 13.24 -19.27
CA LEU A 9 22.33 12.88 -17.86
C LEU A 9 21.10 13.43 -17.11
N THR A 10 20.74 14.70 -17.34
CA THR A 10 19.55 15.30 -16.74
C THR A 10 18.27 14.61 -17.18
N LEU A 11 18.17 14.21 -18.46
CA LEU A 11 17.02 13.50 -18.99
C LEU A 11 16.85 12.12 -18.34
N MET A 12 17.95 11.39 -18.13
CA MET A 12 17.90 10.11 -17.40
C MET A 12 17.42 10.31 -15.96
N LEU A 13 17.98 11.27 -15.22
CA LEU A 13 17.57 11.53 -13.84
C LEU A 13 16.08 11.89 -13.71
N LEU A 14 15.53 12.66 -14.65
CA LEU A 14 14.10 12.98 -14.72
C LEU A 14 13.22 11.75 -14.99
N CYS A 15 13.68 10.81 -15.82
CA CYS A 15 12.95 9.57 -16.05
C CYS A 15 12.92 8.65 -14.83
N LEU A 16 13.89 8.74 -13.91
CA LEU A 16 13.91 7.95 -12.67
C LEU A 16 13.03 8.53 -11.54
N SER A 17 12.64 9.80 -11.58
CA SER A 17 11.85 10.42 -10.50
C SER A 17 10.34 10.11 -10.55
N GLY A 18 9.92 9.15 -11.38
CA GLY A 18 8.51 8.97 -11.77
C GLY A 18 7.60 8.14 -10.87
N CYS A 19 8.07 7.57 -9.74
CA CYS A 19 7.20 6.76 -8.88
C CYS A 19 7.20 7.26 -7.44
N ALA A 20 6.50 8.39 -7.20
CA ALA A 20 6.15 8.81 -5.86
C ALA A 20 4.85 8.10 -5.46
N MET A 21 4.92 7.09 -4.60
CA MET A 21 3.74 6.46 -4.02
C MET A 21 3.20 7.39 -2.93
N HIS A 22 2.14 8.13 -3.27
CA HIS A 22 1.51 9.08 -2.35
C HIS A 22 0.40 8.37 -1.57
N GLY A 23 0.41 8.54 -0.24
CA GLY A 23 -0.57 7.93 0.68
C GLY A 23 0.03 6.83 1.57
N SER A 24 -0.52 6.73 2.78
CA SER A 24 -0.21 5.67 3.75
C SER A 24 -1.18 4.50 3.57
N TYR A 25 -0.72 3.30 3.92
CA TYR A 25 -1.59 2.13 4.06
C TYR A 25 -2.84 2.45 4.91
N CYS A 26 -2.67 3.26 5.96
CA CYS A 26 -3.76 3.63 6.86
C CYS A 26 -4.83 4.56 6.25
N ASP A 27 -4.54 5.21 5.12
CA ASP A 27 -5.52 6.07 4.45
C ASP A 27 -6.58 5.26 3.69
N VAL A 28 -6.21 4.05 3.27
CA VAL A 28 -7.04 3.17 2.42
C VAL A 28 -7.53 1.94 3.18
N ALA A 29 -6.72 1.41 4.10
CA ALA A 29 -7.06 0.20 4.84
C ALA A 29 -8.27 0.42 5.75
N ARG A 30 -9.21 -0.51 5.71
CA ARG A 30 -10.40 -0.55 6.57
C ARG A 30 -10.54 -1.94 7.17
N PRO A 31 -10.99 -2.04 8.43
CA PRO A 31 -11.20 -3.33 9.05
C PRO A 31 -12.33 -4.08 8.33
N VAL A 32 -12.11 -5.39 8.14
CA VAL A 32 -13.07 -6.29 7.52
C VAL A 32 -13.99 -6.85 8.59
N ARG A 33 -15.30 -6.61 8.45
CA ARG A 33 -16.34 -7.06 9.39
C ARG A 33 -17.33 -7.98 8.66
N PRO A 34 -17.15 -9.31 8.75
CA PRO A 34 -18.09 -10.26 8.17
C PRO A 34 -19.48 -10.14 8.81
N SER A 35 -20.50 -10.32 7.99
CA SER A 35 -21.89 -10.45 8.43
C SER A 35 -22.16 -11.89 8.89
N VAL A 36 -23.22 -12.07 9.69
CA VAL A 36 -23.63 -13.40 10.17
C VAL A 36 -24.03 -14.37 9.05
N SER A 37 -24.39 -13.84 7.88
CA SER A 37 -24.75 -14.62 6.69
C SER A 37 -23.54 -15.04 5.85
N ASP A 38 -22.34 -14.51 6.13
CA ASP A 38 -21.17 -14.80 5.32
C ASP A 38 -20.63 -16.19 5.65
N SER A 39 -20.57 -17.06 4.63
CA SER A 39 -19.94 -18.36 4.74
C SER A 39 -18.45 -18.22 4.45
N LEU A 40 -17.63 -18.26 5.51
CA LEU A 40 -16.18 -18.10 5.41
C LEU A 40 -15.46 -19.45 5.56
N SER A 41 -14.58 -19.75 4.61
CA SER A 41 -13.59 -20.82 4.80
C SER A 41 -12.63 -20.47 5.95
N ASP A 42 -12.01 -21.46 6.56
CA ASP A 42 -11.09 -21.23 7.68
C ASP A 42 -9.87 -20.40 7.27
N GLU A 43 -9.40 -20.56 6.03
CA GLU A 43 -8.33 -19.72 5.47
C GLU A 43 -8.75 -18.26 5.35
N THR A 44 -10.00 -18.00 4.93
CA THR A 44 -10.51 -16.62 4.83
C THR A 44 -10.61 -15.98 6.21
N LYS A 45 -11.06 -16.72 7.23
CA LYS A 45 -11.09 -16.23 8.63
C LYS A 45 -9.69 -15.84 9.11
N ARG A 46 -8.68 -16.66 8.82
CA ARG A 46 -7.27 -16.37 9.17
C ARG A 46 -6.76 -15.11 8.50
N GLN A 47 -7.07 -14.92 7.21
CA GLN A 47 -6.69 -13.73 6.47
C GLN A 47 -7.34 -12.46 7.04
N ILE A 48 -8.65 -12.52 7.34
CA ILE A 48 -9.39 -11.40 7.94
C ILE A 48 -8.79 -11.03 9.30
N LEU A 49 -8.51 -12.03 10.15
CA LEU A 49 -7.90 -11.79 11.44
C LEU A 49 -6.52 -11.15 11.30
N ALA A 50 -5.70 -11.63 10.36
CA ALA A 50 -4.36 -11.09 10.11
C ALA A 50 -4.40 -9.62 9.64
N GLU A 51 -5.26 -9.29 8.67
CA GLU A 51 -5.41 -7.91 8.19
C GLU A 51 -5.99 -6.99 9.27
N ASN A 52 -7.01 -7.41 10.01
CA ASN A 52 -7.56 -6.60 11.11
C ASN A 52 -6.53 -6.35 12.21
N THR A 53 -5.74 -7.36 12.59
CA THR A 53 -4.65 -7.21 13.57
C THR A 53 -3.55 -6.27 13.07
N LYS A 54 -3.23 -6.35 11.78
CA LYS A 54 -2.25 -5.48 11.13
C LYS A 54 -2.71 -4.03 11.14
N ILE A 55 -3.98 -3.78 10.81
CA ILE A 55 -4.57 -2.44 10.83
C ILE A 55 -4.58 -1.87 12.27
N GLU A 56 -4.94 -2.68 13.27
CA GLU A 56 -4.89 -2.25 14.67
C GLU A 56 -3.47 -1.85 15.09
N LYS A 57 -2.47 -2.66 14.75
CA LYS A 57 -1.07 -2.39 15.11
C LYS A 57 -0.44 -1.21 14.36
N LEU A 58 -0.71 -1.09 13.07
CA LEU A 58 -0.07 -0.08 12.21
C LEU A 58 -0.81 1.26 12.24
N CYS A 59 -2.13 1.24 12.39
CA CYS A 59 -2.99 2.41 12.22
C CYS A 59 -3.77 2.78 13.48
N GLY A 60 -3.73 1.96 14.55
CA GLY A 60 -4.46 2.22 15.80
C GLY A 60 -5.99 2.11 15.68
N VAL A 61 -6.48 1.59 14.55
CA VAL A 61 -7.91 1.47 14.28
C VAL A 61 -8.42 0.14 14.83
N LYS A 62 -9.47 0.19 15.64
CA LYS A 62 -10.11 -1.02 16.16
C LYS A 62 -11.03 -1.65 15.10
N PRO A 63 -10.89 -2.96 14.85
CA PRO A 63 -11.68 -3.68 13.86
C PRO A 63 -13.13 -3.91 14.25
#